data_AF-A0AAI8YPC8-F1
#
_entry.id   AF-A0AAI8YPC8-F1
#
_cell.length_a   1.000
_cell.length_b   1.000
_cell.length_c   1.000
_cell.angle_alpha   90.00
_cell.angle_beta   90.00
_cell.angle_gamma   90.00
#
_symmetry.space_group_name_H-M   'P 1'
#
loop_
_entity.id
_entity.type
_entity.pdbx_description
1 polymer ?
#
loop_
_entity_poly.entity_id
_entity_poly.type
_entity_poly.pdbx_seq_one_letter_code
_entity_poly.pdbx_strand_id
1 'polypeptide(L)'
;MPPSDEFKEAVRVGDGQRIRTLCSLGKVDAAAATEALKSLKHPADVLRALLEHGADANQVPLHVLRRCHDLETFKLLAEYGLDIKSKDHEILEDLVGQRYILDFLLDKGADISKPSNRTSGRTKLRGGERDHTLGVLNNAAALGDAALFDHLVSRGADPSKSIALHHAARCQDAAKTTAMIAHLVDRHHFDVNASDGCGGLRDFFGDVPDIGSPLNFAVVFKNLAAVEALLERGADTEGKLAVAGGGASGAAADQDQEDGHRRYPVATAIGDGYTFRGFVEALRPLLEAGADATVGLRCAVDRNNLDAARLLLDFGGDPKLVKEMDAQRVEESGDPDGYAGMSREMSQLLEKRE
;
A
#
# COMPACT_ATOMS: atom_id res chain seq x y z
N MET A 1 27.39 41.13 -11.85
CA MET A 1 26.38 40.05 -12.02
C MET A 1 25.04 40.71 -12.26
N PRO A 2 24.26 40.32 -13.28
CA PRO A 2 22.95 40.92 -13.52
C PRO A 2 22.00 40.64 -12.33
N PRO A 3 21.03 41.53 -12.05
CA PRO A 3 20.16 41.41 -10.87
C PRO A 3 19.41 40.07 -10.78
N SER A 4 19.07 39.47 -11.93
CA SER A 4 18.43 38.15 -11.99
C SER A 4 19.32 37.02 -11.48
N ASP A 5 20.62 37.06 -11.80
CA ASP A 5 21.58 36.04 -11.37
C ASP A 5 21.95 36.25 -9.90
N GLU A 6 21.98 37.51 -9.46
CA GLU A 6 22.15 37.86 -8.05
C GLU A 6 21.01 37.36 -7.17
N PHE A 7 19.77 37.51 -7.65
CA PHE A 7 18.59 36.99 -6.98
C PHE A 7 18.59 35.46 -6.92
N LYS A 8 18.85 34.78 -8.05
CA LYS A 8 18.96 33.30 -8.10
C LYS A 8 20.03 32.77 -7.16
N GLU A 9 21.18 33.43 -7.10
CA GLU A 9 22.25 33.07 -6.18
C GLU A 9 21.83 33.28 -4.72
N ALA A 10 21.19 34.40 -4.39
CA ALA A 10 20.66 34.66 -3.04
C ALA A 10 19.65 33.60 -2.59
N VAL A 11 18.72 33.20 -3.48
CA VAL A 11 17.79 32.09 -3.23
C VAL A 11 18.53 30.77 -3.03
N ARG A 12 19.55 30.49 -3.85
CA ARG A 12 20.35 29.26 -3.78
C ARG A 12 21.12 29.13 -2.46
N VAL A 13 21.72 30.22 -1.98
CA VAL A 13 22.53 30.23 -0.75
C VAL A 13 21.72 30.46 0.52
N GLY A 14 20.44 30.78 0.41
CA GLY A 14 19.57 30.97 1.57
C GLY A 14 19.58 32.38 2.16
N ASP A 15 20.02 33.39 1.43
CA ASP A 15 20.21 34.76 1.93
C ASP A 15 18.93 35.60 1.85
N GLY A 16 18.05 35.43 2.84
CA GLY A 16 16.78 36.16 2.93
C GLY A 16 16.94 37.68 2.99
N GLN A 17 18.04 38.19 3.56
CA GLN A 17 18.26 39.64 3.67
C GLN A 17 18.65 40.26 2.32
N ARG A 18 19.49 39.55 1.56
CA ARG A 18 19.83 39.96 0.19
C ARG A 18 18.61 39.91 -0.72
N ILE A 19 17.74 38.91 -0.56
CA ILE A 19 16.45 38.87 -1.26
C ILE A 19 15.62 40.11 -0.94
N ARG A 20 15.38 40.41 0.35
CA ARG A 20 14.64 41.61 0.76
C ARG A 20 15.20 42.89 0.16
N THR A 21 16.53 43.00 0.11
CA THR A 21 17.23 44.17 -0.46
C THR A 21 17.04 44.26 -1.97
N LEU A 22 17.15 43.15 -2.69
CA LEU A 22 16.94 43.14 -4.14
C LEU A 22 15.49 43.46 -4.51
N CYS A 23 14.53 42.91 -3.76
CA CYS A 23 13.12 43.17 -3.98
C CYS A 23 12.73 44.62 -3.61
N SER A 24 13.26 45.19 -2.51
CA SER A 24 12.99 46.60 -2.15
C SER A 24 13.55 47.62 -3.15
N LEU A 25 14.61 47.26 -3.87
CA LEU A 25 15.16 48.05 -4.97
C LEU A 25 14.36 47.93 -6.27
N GLY A 26 13.26 47.17 -6.30
CA GLY A 26 12.46 46.93 -7.49
C GLY A 26 13.17 46.10 -8.58
N LYS A 27 14.24 45.39 -8.20
CA LYS A 27 15.04 44.58 -9.15
C LYS A 27 14.44 43.19 -9.39
N VAL A 28 13.46 42.80 -8.58
CA VAL A 28 12.78 41.51 -8.61
C VAL A 28 11.30 41.80 -8.47
N ASP A 29 10.49 41.28 -9.38
CA ASP A 29 9.03 41.41 -9.33
C ASP A 29 8.39 40.20 -8.62
N ALA A 30 7.09 40.30 -8.36
CA ALA A 30 6.31 39.23 -7.73
C ALA A 30 6.32 37.93 -8.55
N ALA A 31 6.43 38.01 -9.88
CA ALA A 31 6.48 36.85 -10.75
C ALA A 31 7.79 36.07 -10.56
N ALA A 32 8.93 36.75 -10.55
CA ALA A 32 10.23 36.14 -10.27
C ALA A 32 10.30 35.57 -8.84
N ALA A 33 9.71 36.26 -7.86
CA ALA A 33 9.61 35.74 -6.49
C ALA A 33 8.75 34.46 -6.42
N THR A 34 7.64 34.43 -7.16
CA THR A 34 6.75 33.26 -7.29
C THR A 34 7.45 32.08 -7.98
N GLU A 35 8.23 32.32 -9.04
CA GLU A 35 9.02 31.27 -9.67
C GLU A 35 10.09 30.69 -8.73
N ALA A 36 10.70 31.54 -7.89
CA ALA A 36 11.68 31.07 -6.90
C ALA A 36 11.05 30.08 -5.90
N LEU A 37 9.78 30.28 -5.49
CA LEU A 37 9.06 29.36 -4.61
C LEU A 37 9.02 27.92 -5.15
N LYS A 38 8.95 27.74 -6.47
CA LYS A 38 8.81 26.42 -7.11
C LYS A 38 10.04 25.53 -6.98
N SER A 39 11.19 26.11 -6.65
CA SER A 39 12.48 25.42 -6.59
C SER A 39 13.12 25.46 -5.20
N LEU A 40 12.39 25.94 -4.18
CA LEU A 40 12.90 26.07 -2.82
C LEU A 40 13.30 24.72 -2.23
N LYS A 41 14.52 24.67 -1.70
CA LYS A 41 15.07 23.52 -0.97
C LYS A 41 15.12 23.72 0.56
N HIS A 42 14.41 24.74 1.04
CA HIS A 42 14.10 25.07 2.46
C HIS A 42 15.12 25.91 3.24
N PRO A 43 14.94 27.24 3.22
CA PRO A 43 15.05 28.07 4.43
C PRO A 43 13.75 28.86 4.68
N ALA A 44 13.19 28.79 5.90
CA ALA A 44 12.01 29.56 6.29
C ALA A 44 12.19 31.08 6.08
N ASP A 45 13.42 31.58 6.24
CA ASP A 45 13.76 32.99 6.01
C ASP A 45 13.66 33.42 4.55
N VAL A 46 14.08 32.55 3.61
CA VAL A 46 13.94 32.81 2.17
C VAL A 46 12.48 32.76 1.78
N LEU A 47 11.73 31.76 2.26
CA LEU A 47 10.30 31.67 2.01
C LEU A 47 9.58 32.95 2.48
N ARG A 48 9.85 33.39 3.72
CA ARG A 48 9.30 34.63 4.27
C ARG A 48 9.66 35.84 3.41
N ALA A 49 10.93 35.99 3.04
CA ALA A 49 11.39 37.11 2.21
C ALA A 49 10.72 37.13 0.82
N LEU A 50 10.42 35.97 0.22
CA LEU A 50 9.72 35.90 -1.06
C LEU A 50 8.23 36.28 -0.92
N LEU A 51 7.57 35.78 0.13
CA LEU A 51 6.17 36.06 0.42
C LEU A 51 5.92 37.53 0.78
N GLU A 52 6.80 38.13 1.60
CA GLU A 52 6.78 39.56 1.94
C GLU A 52 6.77 40.49 0.71
N HIS A 53 7.34 40.02 -0.41
CA HIS A 53 7.46 40.77 -1.66
C HIS A 53 6.49 40.30 -2.75
N GLY A 54 5.38 39.68 -2.35
CA GLY A 54 4.24 39.42 -3.22
C GLY A 54 4.30 38.09 -3.98
N ALA A 55 5.17 37.17 -3.60
CA ALA A 55 5.12 35.81 -4.15
C ALA A 55 3.79 35.13 -3.78
N ASP A 56 3.16 34.46 -4.75
CA ASP A 56 1.90 33.76 -4.53
C ASP A 56 2.12 32.42 -3.82
N ALA A 57 1.70 32.32 -2.55
CA ALA A 57 1.78 31.10 -1.74
C ALA A 57 1.06 29.90 -2.40
N ASN A 58 0.05 30.14 -3.24
CA ASN A 58 -0.66 29.10 -3.96
C ASN A 58 0.17 28.47 -5.09
N GLN A 59 1.28 29.07 -5.50
CA GLN A 59 2.17 28.48 -6.49
C GLN A 59 3.23 27.56 -5.88
N VAL A 60 3.29 27.41 -4.56
CA VAL A 60 4.21 26.45 -3.92
C VAL A 60 3.83 25.03 -4.35
N PRO A 61 4.72 24.28 -5.03
CA PRO A 61 4.42 22.94 -5.50
C PRO A 61 4.26 21.95 -4.34
N LEU A 62 3.39 20.94 -4.53
CA LEU A 62 3.16 19.90 -3.51
C LEU A 62 4.45 19.17 -3.10
N HIS A 63 5.36 18.92 -4.03
CA HIS A 63 6.64 18.24 -3.72
C HIS A 63 7.55 19.08 -2.79
N VAL A 64 7.38 20.40 -2.76
CA VAL A 64 8.07 21.28 -1.78
C VAL A 64 7.38 21.16 -0.42
N LEU A 65 6.05 21.22 -0.38
CA LEU A 65 5.29 21.09 0.87
C LEU A 65 5.53 19.75 1.57
N ARG A 66 5.65 18.64 0.82
CA ARG A 66 5.96 17.30 1.36
C ARG A 66 7.30 17.20 2.08
N ARG A 67 8.26 18.01 1.65
CA ARG A 67 9.61 18.04 2.22
C ARG A 67 9.70 19.02 3.39
N CYS A 68 8.63 19.77 3.63
CA CYS A 68 8.52 20.62 4.80
C CYS A 68 8.04 19.78 5.99
N HIS A 69 8.84 19.78 7.05
CA HIS A 69 8.50 19.14 8.33
C HIS A 69 8.36 20.16 9.46
N ASP A 70 8.15 21.43 9.10
CA ASP A 70 8.07 22.56 10.02
C ASP A 70 6.66 23.17 9.99
N LEU A 71 6.00 23.18 11.15
CA LEU A 71 4.68 23.77 11.32
C LEU A 71 4.70 25.29 11.04
N GLU A 72 5.78 25.99 11.39
CA GLU A 72 5.85 27.44 11.23
C GLU A 72 5.87 27.84 9.75
N THR A 73 6.47 27.02 8.90
CA THR A 73 6.38 27.17 7.45
C THR A 73 4.93 27.06 6.93
N PHE A 74 4.13 26.12 7.46
CA PHE A 74 2.71 26.00 7.08
C PHE A 74 1.86 27.16 7.59
N LYS A 75 2.11 27.63 8.82
CA LYS A 75 1.47 28.83 9.36
C LYS A 75 1.79 30.06 8.50
N LEU A 76 3.05 30.26 8.17
CA LEU A 76 3.51 31.35 7.31
C LEU A 76 2.83 31.30 5.94
N LEU A 77 2.78 30.14 5.28
CA LEU A 77 2.09 30.01 4.00
C LEU A 77 0.59 30.34 4.09
N ALA A 78 -0.08 29.90 5.16
CA ALA A 78 -1.49 30.21 5.39
C ALA A 78 -1.73 31.70 5.68
N GLU A 79 -0.82 32.36 6.40
CA GLU A 79 -0.86 33.82 6.63
C GLU A 79 -0.81 34.60 5.30
N TYR A 80 -0.05 34.10 4.32
CA TYR A 80 0.07 34.67 2.99
C TYR A 80 -0.92 34.09 1.97
N GLY A 81 -2.02 33.49 2.43
CA GLY A 81 -3.16 33.12 1.59
C GLY A 81 -3.04 31.79 0.86
N LEU A 82 -2.21 30.85 1.35
CA LEU A 82 -2.25 29.46 0.87
C LEU A 82 -3.67 28.89 1.06
N ASP A 83 -4.31 28.54 -0.04
CA ASP A 83 -5.57 27.81 -0.07
C ASP A 83 -5.32 26.33 0.20
N ILE A 84 -5.51 25.96 1.47
CA ILE A 84 -5.36 24.58 1.92
C ILE A 84 -6.39 23.66 1.27
N LYS A 85 -7.59 24.15 0.91
CA LYS A 85 -8.68 23.31 0.37
C LYS A 85 -8.45 22.83 -1.05
N SER A 86 -7.75 23.61 -1.87
CA SER A 86 -7.41 23.19 -3.24
C SER A 86 -6.25 22.19 -3.29
N LYS A 87 -5.53 21.99 -2.18
CA LYS A 87 -4.34 21.12 -2.07
C LYS A 87 -4.45 20.05 -0.96
N ASP A 88 -5.60 19.96 -0.30
CA ASP A 88 -5.82 19.32 0.99
C ASP A 88 -5.42 17.83 1.06
N HIS A 89 -6.09 16.99 0.29
CA HIS A 89 -6.00 15.53 0.41
C HIS A 89 -4.61 14.98 0.08
N GLU A 90 -3.91 15.54 -0.92
CA GLU A 90 -2.55 15.10 -1.27
C GLU A 90 -1.52 15.39 -0.17
N ILE A 91 -1.69 16.49 0.56
CA ILE A 91 -0.74 16.89 1.62
C ILE A 91 -1.04 16.12 2.92
N LEU A 92 -2.33 15.90 3.23
CA LEU A 92 -2.73 15.18 4.45
C LEU A 92 -2.17 13.76 4.50
N GLU A 93 -2.21 13.02 3.39
CA GLU A 93 -1.70 11.64 3.34
C GLU A 93 -0.19 11.55 3.55
N ASP A 94 0.57 12.44 2.92
CA ASP A 94 2.04 12.44 2.99
C ASP A 94 2.55 12.92 4.36
N LEU A 95 1.74 13.71 5.08
CA LEU A 95 2.08 14.29 6.37
C LEU A 95 1.37 13.62 7.54
N VAL A 96 0.76 12.44 7.35
CA VAL A 96 0.00 11.76 8.41
C VAL A 96 0.84 11.51 9.68
N GLY A 97 2.15 11.26 9.53
CA GLY A 97 3.07 11.07 10.65
C GLY A 97 3.48 12.37 11.37
N GLN A 98 3.20 13.53 10.77
CA GLN A 98 3.53 14.86 11.30
C GLN A 98 2.30 15.45 11.99
N ARG A 99 1.95 14.91 13.18
CA ARG A 99 0.71 15.21 13.91
C ARG A 99 0.39 16.71 14.02
N TYR A 100 1.38 17.53 14.37
CA TYR A 100 1.17 18.98 14.51
C TYR A 100 0.79 19.68 13.20
N ILE A 101 1.37 19.23 12.08
CA ILE A 101 1.04 19.78 10.75
C ILE A 101 -0.32 19.25 10.30
N LEU A 102 -0.57 17.96 10.50
CA LEU A 102 -1.86 17.33 10.23
C LEU A 102 -3.00 18.06 10.94
N ASP A 103 -2.88 18.29 12.25
CA ASP A 103 -3.87 19.01 13.05
C ASP A 103 -4.10 20.43 12.52
N PHE A 104 -3.02 21.16 12.23
CA PHE A 104 -3.11 22.48 11.66
C PHE A 104 -3.88 22.50 10.32
N LEU A 105 -3.60 21.54 9.43
CA LEU A 105 -4.28 21.44 8.14
C LEU A 105 -5.78 21.15 8.32
N LEU A 106 -6.13 20.21 9.20
CA LEU A 106 -7.52 19.87 9.51
C LEU A 106 -8.26 21.05 10.16
N ASP A 107 -7.60 21.81 11.05
CA ASP A 107 -8.16 23.00 11.69
C ASP A 107 -8.38 24.15 10.69
N LYS A 108 -7.57 24.21 9.62
CA LYS A 108 -7.77 25.13 8.50
C LYS A 108 -8.81 24.62 7.48
N GLY A 109 -9.46 23.49 7.75
CA GLY A 109 -10.57 22.98 6.95
C GLY A 109 -10.14 22.14 5.75
N ALA A 110 -8.96 21.50 5.81
CA ALA A 110 -8.60 20.45 4.88
C ALA A 110 -9.63 19.30 4.95
N ASP A 111 -10.08 18.81 3.80
CA ASP A 111 -11.10 17.76 3.74
C ASP A 111 -10.48 16.37 3.92
N ILE A 112 -10.81 15.73 5.05
CA ILE A 112 -10.34 14.39 5.41
C ILE A 112 -11.06 13.26 4.66
N SER A 113 -12.18 13.57 3.98
CA SER A 113 -13.06 12.58 3.33
C SER A 113 -12.74 12.35 1.86
N LYS A 114 -11.83 13.15 1.27
CA LYS A 114 -11.46 13.00 -0.14
C LYS A 114 -10.42 11.89 -0.29
N PRO A 115 -10.70 10.88 -1.12
CA PRO A 115 -9.68 9.90 -1.45
C PRO A 115 -8.62 10.54 -2.35
N SER A 116 -7.40 10.06 -2.22
CA SER A 116 -6.32 10.49 -3.07
C SER A 116 -6.42 9.83 -4.41
N ASN A 117 -6.41 10.64 -5.47
CA ASN A 117 -6.37 10.16 -6.84
C ASN A 117 -4.99 9.56 -7.20
N ARG A 118 -4.25 9.07 -6.20
CA ARG A 118 -2.90 8.54 -6.31
C ARG A 118 -2.91 7.05 -6.58
N THR A 119 -1.85 6.72 -7.29
CA THR A 119 -1.22 5.42 -7.34
C THR A 119 -1.13 4.76 -5.96
N SER A 120 -2.02 3.79 -5.69
CA SER A 120 -2.03 2.97 -4.47
C SER A 120 -0.62 2.59 -4.03
N GLY A 121 -0.19 3.03 -2.83
CA GLY A 121 0.96 2.43 -2.14
C GLY A 121 2.26 2.26 -2.92
N ARG A 122 2.70 3.26 -3.71
CA ARG A 122 3.88 3.21 -4.62
C ARG A 122 3.72 2.32 -5.87
N THR A 123 2.61 1.61 -6.03
CA THR A 123 2.26 0.88 -7.25
C THR A 123 1.69 1.88 -8.25
N LYS A 124 2.40 2.13 -9.36
CA LYS A 124 1.88 2.97 -10.43
C LYS A 124 0.62 2.33 -10.99
N LEU A 125 -0.53 2.91 -10.68
CA LEU A 125 -1.80 2.61 -11.32
C LEU A 125 -1.70 2.87 -12.83
N ARG A 126 -2.26 1.96 -13.63
CA ARG A 126 -2.38 2.13 -15.08
C ARG A 126 -3.39 3.23 -15.40
N GLY A 127 -3.32 3.78 -16.61
CA GLY A 127 -4.25 4.81 -17.05
C GLY A 127 -5.69 4.33 -16.96
N GLY A 128 -6.50 4.98 -16.11
CA GLY A 128 -7.92 4.63 -15.89
C GLY A 128 -8.21 3.99 -14.54
N GLU A 129 -7.19 3.46 -13.85
CA GLU A 129 -7.35 2.85 -12.53
C GLU A 129 -7.47 3.91 -11.43
N ARG A 130 -8.31 3.67 -10.42
CA ARG A 130 -8.54 4.61 -9.32
C ARG A 130 -8.55 3.91 -7.97
N ASP A 131 -7.86 4.49 -6.99
CA ASP A 131 -7.98 4.13 -5.57
C ASP A 131 -8.81 5.23 -4.89
N HIS A 132 -10.01 4.85 -4.44
CA HIS A 132 -10.97 5.69 -3.75
C HIS A 132 -10.94 5.50 -2.23
N THR A 133 -9.88 4.87 -1.71
CA THR A 133 -9.72 4.66 -0.27
C THR A 133 -9.17 5.90 0.42
N LEU A 134 -9.54 6.11 1.67
CA LEU A 134 -8.98 7.17 2.51
C LEU A 134 -7.53 6.82 2.90
N GLY A 135 -6.57 7.33 2.13
CA GLY A 135 -5.16 7.03 2.34
C GLY A 135 -4.63 7.53 3.68
N VAL A 136 -5.24 8.55 4.30
CA VAL A 136 -4.89 9.00 5.66
C VAL A 136 -5.09 7.88 6.70
N LEU A 137 -6.21 7.15 6.63
CA LEU A 137 -6.48 6.03 7.52
C LEU A 137 -5.60 4.81 7.18
N ASN A 138 -5.41 4.53 5.89
CA ASN A 138 -4.51 3.47 5.44
C ASN A 138 -3.07 3.70 5.92
N ASN A 139 -2.58 4.94 5.84
CA ASN A 139 -1.22 5.27 6.26
C ASN A 139 -1.08 5.25 7.79
N ALA A 140 -2.10 5.69 8.55
CA ALA A 140 -2.11 5.51 10.01
C ALA A 140 -2.03 4.03 10.41
N ALA A 141 -2.75 3.16 9.70
CA ALA A 141 -2.66 1.71 9.88
C ALA A 141 -1.29 1.15 9.50
N ALA A 142 -0.71 1.58 8.38
CA ALA A 142 0.64 1.18 7.95
C ALA A 142 1.74 1.61 8.94
N LEU A 143 1.52 2.69 9.70
CA LEU A 143 2.41 3.12 10.79
C LEU A 143 2.18 2.31 12.08
N GLY A 144 1.08 1.56 12.17
CA GLY A 144 0.66 0.85 13.39
C GLY A 144 0.25 1.80 14.52
N ASP A 145 -0.21 3.01 14.19
CA ASP A 145 -0.55 4.07 15.16
C ASP A 145 -2.06 4.14 15.40
N ALA A 146 -2.57 3.31 16.31
CA ALA A 146 -4.01 3.20 16.61
C ALA A 146 -4.57 4.51 17.19
N ALA A 147 -3.76 5.26 17.95
CA ALA A 147 -4.17 6.54 18.51
C ALA A 147 -4.34 7.61 17.41
N LEU A 148 -3.45 7.62 16.41
CA LEU A 148 -3.61 8.48 15.24
C LEU A 148 -4.82 8.07 14.40
N PHE A 149 -5.06 6.77 14.25
CA PHE A 149 -6.26 6.27 13.55
C PHE A 149 -7.54 6.80 14.22
N ASP A 150 -7.68 6.61 15.54
CA ASP A 150 -8.84 7.12 16.29
C ASP A 150 -8.95 8.65 16.24
N HIS A 151 -7.82 9.34 16.27
CA HIS A 151 -7.80 10.79 16.10
C HIS A 151 -8.38 11.22 14.75
N LEU A 152 -7.94 10.61 13.64
CA LEU A 152 -8.47 10.88 12.30
C LEU A 152 -9.99 10.57 12.21
N VAL A 153 -10.43 9.46 12.80
CA VAL A 153 -11.86 9.13 12.89
C VAL A 153 -12.64 10.18 13.68
N SER A 154 -12.08 10.65 14.81
CA SER A 154 -12.68 11.73 15.60
C SER A 154 -12.76 13.07 14.87
N ARG A 155 -11.87 13.29 13.88
CA ARG A 155 -11.89 14.46 12.97
C ARG A 155 -12.82 14.26 11.77
N GLY A 156 -13.50 13.13 11.66
CA GLY A 156 -14.54 12.85 10.66
C GLY A 156 -14.12 11.91 9.53
N ALA A 157 -12.96 11.26 9.60
CA ALA A 157 -12.61 10.21 8.66
C ALA A 157 -13.52 8.99 8.84
N ASP A 158 -14.07 8.45 7.76
CA ASP A 158 -14.93 7.27 7.77
C ASP A 158 -14.10 5.99 7.59
N PRO A 159 -13.98 5.11 8.61
CA PRO A 159 -13.23 3.86 8.49
C PRO A 159 -13.71 2.96 7.35
N SER A 160 -15.01 2.97 7.02
CA SER A 160 -15.59 2.14 5.96
C SER A 160 -15.14 2.55 4.55
N LYS A 161 -14.56 3.75 4.41
CA LYS A 161 -13.94 4.23 3.17
C LYS A 161 -12.45 3.93 3.11
N SER A 162 -11.93 3.08 3.98
CA SER A 162 -10.53 2.69 4.01
C SER A 162 -10.39 1.18 3.90
N ILE A 163 -9.18 0.75 3.53
CA ILE A 163 -8.76 -0.65 3.58
C ILE A 163 -7.63 -0.78 4.62
N ALA A 164 -7.78 -0.06 5.72
CA ALA A 164 -6.76 0.08 6.76
C ALA A 164 -6.22 -1.26 7.25
N LEU A 165 -7.09 -2.28 7.36
CA LEU A 165 -6.69 -3.62 7.77
C LEU A 165 -5.68 -4.27 6.82
N HIS A 166 -5.81 -4.04 5.51
CA HIS A 166 -4.85 -4.50 4.51
C HIS A 166 -3.50 -3.78 4.67
N HIS A 167 -3.51 -2.47 4.99
CA HIS A 167 -2.27 -1.69 5.16
C HIS A 167 -1.60 -1.90 6.51
N ALA A 168 -2.31 -2.38 7.54
CA ALA A 168 -1.72 -2.72 8.84
C ALA A 168 -0.56 -3.72 8.70
N ALA A 169 -0.65 -4.64 7.74
CA ALA A 169 0.41 -5.60 7.38
C ALA A 169 1.74 -4.95 6.95
N ARG A 170 1.74 -3.67 6.54
CA ARG A 170 2.95 -2.96 6.12
C ARG A 170 3.81 -2.50 7.30
N CYS A 171 3.22 -2.38 8.50
CA CYS A 171 3.97 -2.05 9.70
C CYS A 171 4.95 -3.18 10.02
N GLN A 172 6.25 -2.89 10.13
CA GLN A 172 7.26 -3.93 10.38
C GLN A 172 7.58 -4.12 11.88
N ASP A 173 6.91 -3.35 12.74
CA ASP A 173 6.97 -3.51 14.19
C ASP A 173 5.87 -4.49 14.60
N ALA A 174 6.26 -5.66 15.12
CA ALA A 174 5.33 -6.74 15.46
C ALA A 174 4.28 -6.31 16.50
N ALA A 175 4.70 -5.62 17.57
CA ALA A 175 3.80 -5.20 18.63
C ALA A 175 2.78 -4.17 18.14
N LYS A 176 3.22 -3.20 17.33
CA LYS A 176 2.32 -2.23 16.71
C LYS A 176 1.38 -2.85 15.69
N THR A 177 1.88 -3.80 14.90
CA THR A 177 1.09 -4.55 13.92
C THR A 177 -0.07 -5.28 14.59
N THR A 178 0.24 -6.12 15.59
CA THR A 178 -0.78 -6.88 16.32
C THR A 178 -1.76 -5.95 17.01
N ALA A 179 -1.28 -4.89 17.66
CA ALA A 179 -2.15 -3.90 18.30
C ALA A 179 -3.06 -3.17 17.30
N MET A 180 -2.55 -2.81 16.12
CA MET A 180 -3.33 -2.17 15.07
C MET A 180 -4.38 -3.11 14.49
N ILE A 181 -4.03 -4.36 14.17
CA ILE A 181 -4.99 -5.36 13.65
C ILE A 181 -6.10 -5.61 14.68
N ALA A 182 -5.74 -5.79 15.95
CA ALA A 182 -6.70 -5.90 17.04
C ALA A 182 -7.63 -4.68 17.10
N HIS A 183 -7.07 -3.48 17.03
CA HIS A 183 -7.84 -2.25 17.08
C HIS A 183 -8.82 -2.12 15.91
N LEU A 184 -8.40 -2.47 14.69
CA LEU A 184 -9.25 -2.39 13.50
C LEU A 184 -10.38 -3.43 13.51
N VAL A 185 -10.09 -4.67 13.86
CA VAL A 185 -11.10 -5.75 13.85
C VAL A 185 -12.00 -5.66 15.09
N ASP A 186 -11.42 -5.52 16.28
CA ASP A 186 -12.16 -5.71 17.53
C ASP A 186 -12.95 -4.45 17.91
N ARG A 187 -12.44 -3.25 17.59
CA ARG A 187 -13.08 -1.96 17.92
C ARG A 187 -13.79 -1.30 16.74
N HIS A 188 -13.20 -1.33 15.55
CA HIS A 188 -13.77 -0.72 14.35
C HIS A 188 -14.52 -1.73 13.45
N HIS A 189 -14.58 -3.01 13.85
CA HIS A 189 -15.36 -4.06 13.19
C HIS A 189 -15.01 -4.24 11.71
N PHE A 190 -13.74 -4.07 11.35
CA PHE A 190 -13.27 -4.41 10.01
C PHE A 190 -13.47 -5.91 9.76
N ASP A 191 -14.02 -6.24 8.59
CA ASP A 191 -14.11 -7.62 8.13
C ASP A 191 -12.69 -8.15 7.83
N VAL A 192 -12.29 -9.17 8.59
CA VAL A 192 -10.98 -9.82 8.47
C VAL A 192 -10.78 -10.49 7.11
N ASN A 193 -11.88 -10.79 6.39
CA ASN A 193 -11.90 -11.44 5.09
C ASN A 193 -12.33 -10.49 3.96
N ALA A 194 -12.36 -9.18 4.20
CA ALA A 194 -12.67 -8.19 3.18
C ALA A 194 -11.74 -8.35 1.97
N SER A 195 -12.29 -8.24 0.76
CA SER A 195 -11.46 -8.07 -0.44
C SER A 195 -10.93 -6.63 -0.48
N ASP A 196 -9.72 -6.43 -0.99
CA ASP A 196 -9.19 -5.10 -1.27
C ASP A 196 -10.00 -4.33 -2.33
N GLY A 197 -10.81 -5.00 -3.16
CA GLY A 197 -11.81 -4.40 -4.05
C GLY A 197 -13.19 -4.16 -3.44
N CYS A 198 -13.42 -4.54 -2.16
CA CYS A 198 -14.73 -4.44 -1.54
C CYS A 198 -15.25 -2.99 -1.50
N GLY A 199 -16.55 -2.82 -1.72
CA GLY A 199 -17.23 -1.52 -1.66
C GLY A 199 -16.98 -0.57 -2.84
N GLY A 200 -16.38 -1.04 -3.94
CA GLY A 200 -16.08 -0.19 -5.11
C GLY A 200 -15.03 0.87 -4.82
N LEU A 201 -14.21 0.66 -3.79
CA LEU A 201 -13.17 1.60 -3.39
C LEU A 201 -11.93 1.51 -4.28
N ARG A 202 -11.87 0.53 -5.19
CA ARG A 202 -10.79 0.36 -6.15
C ARG A 202 -11.35 -0.07 -7.50
N ASP A 203 -11.04 0.70 -8.52
CA ASP A 203 -11.38 0.40 -9.91
C ASP A 203 -10.09 -0.02 -10.63
N PHE A 204 -9.72 -1.30 -10.56
CA PHE A 204 -8.59 -1.82 -11.35
C PHE A 204 -9.10 -2.40 -12.67
N PHE A 205 -8.58 -1.90 -13.80
CA PHE A 205 -8.90 -2.41 -15.13
C PHE A 205 -7.70 -3.21 -15.68
N GLY A 206 -7.75 -4.53 -15.52
CA GLY A 206 -6.79 -5.48 -16.09
C GLY A 206 -6.40 -6.59 -15.12
N ASP A 207 -5.57 -7.53 -15.58
CA ASP A 207 -5.00 -8.66 -14.81
C ASP A 207 -4.03 -8.22 -13.69
N VAL A 208 -4.16 -7.00 -13.15
CA VAL A 208 -3.42 -6.61 -11.95
C VAL A 208 -4.10 -7.38 -10.82
N PRO A 209 -3.41 -8.36 -10.24
CA PRO A 209 -4.08 -9.25 -9.30
C PRO A 209 -4.39 -8.44 -8.06
N ASP A 210 -5.68 -8.28 -7.78
CA ASP A 210 -6.17 -7.99 -6.44
C ASP A 210 -5.29 -8.79 -5.47
N ILE A 211 -4.58 -8.08 -4.58
CA ILE A 211 -3.70 -8.76 -3.63
C ILE A 211 -4.61 -9.63 -2.73
N GLY A 212 -5.88 -9.25 -2.59
CA GLY A 212 -6.95 -10.07 -2.04
C GLY A 212 -7.25 -9.67 -0.61
N SER A 213 -7.32 -10.65 0.28
CA SER A 213 -7.65 -10.43 1.69
C SER A 213 -6.51 -9.75 2.48
N PRO A 214 -6.79 -9.21 3.68
CA PRO A 214 -5.75 -8.75 4.60
C PRO A 214 -4.68 -9.81 4.88
N LEU A 215 -5.07 -11.09 4.91
CA LEU A 215 -4.14 -12.20 5.12
C LEU A 215 -3.14 -12.34 3.95
N ASN A 216 -3.59 -12.18 2.71
CA ASN A 216 -2.69 -12.14 1.56
C ASN A 216 -1.74 -10.94 1.63
N PHE A 217 -2.20 -9.76 2.06
CA PHE A 217 -1.34 -8.60 2.30
C PHE A 217 -0.25 -8.92 3.33
N ALA A 218 -0.61 -9.57 4.45
CA ALA A 218 0.35 -9.98 5.47
C ALA A 218 1.44 -10.90 4.91
N VAL A 219 1.07 -11.85 4.04
CA VAL A 219 2.02 -12.74 3.38
C VAL A 219 2.90 -11.99 2.38
N VAL A 220 2.31 -11.14 1.53
CA VAL A 220 3.05 -10.35 0.51
C VAL A 220 4.05 -9.39 1.18
N PHE A 221 3.67 -8.75 2.28
CA PHE A 221 4.54 -7.86 3.05
C PHE A 221 5.46 -8.60 4.03
N LYS A 222 5.46 -9.94 4.01
CA LYS A 222 6.32 -10.81 4.83
C LYS A 222 6.23 -10.51 6.32
N ASN A 223 5.02 -10.25 6.80
CA ASN A 223 4.76 -9.86 8.17
C ASN A 223 4.13 -11.02 8.95
N LEU A 224 4.98 -11.79 9.66
CA LEU A 224 4.52 -12.96 10.42
C LEU A 224 3.52 -12.57 11.51
N ALA A 225 3.78 -11.47 12.23
CA ALA A 225 2.90 -10.99 13.29
C ALA A 225 1.51 -10.61 12.76
N ALA A 226 1.44 -10.06 11.54
CA ALA A 226 0.16 -9.80 10.89
C ALA A 226 -0.56 -11.11 10.47
N VAL A 227 0.17 -12.09 9.93
CA VAL A 227 -0.39 -13.41 9.58
C VAL A 227 -1.01 -14.05 10.82
N GLU A 228 -0.26 -14.17 11.90
CA GLU A 228 -0.72 -14.76 13.16
C GLU A 228 -1.93 -14.00 13.73
N ALA A 229 -1.85 -12.67 13.82
CA ALA A 229 -2.92 -11.86 14.40
C ALA A 229 -4.24 -11.89 13.59
N LEU A 230 -4.17 -12.07 12.27
CA LEU A 230 -5.32 -12.22 11.39
C LEU A 230 -5.93 -13.62 11.51
N LEU A 231 -5.10 -14.67 11.56
CA LEU A 231 -5.57 -16.05 11.75
C LEU A 231 -6.24 -16.25 13.11
N GLU A 232 -5.68 -15.67 14.17
CA GLU A 232 -6.31 -15.62 15.51
C GLU A 232 -7.71 -14.99 15.48
N ARG A 233 -7.99 -14.15 14.48
CA ARG A 233 -9.27 -13.46 14.27
C ARG A 233 -10.16 -14.11 13.21
N GLY A 234 -9.81 -15.31 12.75
CA GLY A 234 -10.62 -16.08 11.80
C GLY A 234 -10.46 -15.66 10.34
N ALA A 235 -9.28 -15.16 9.96
CA ALA A 235 -8.94 -14.98 8.56
C ALA A 235 -8.98 -16.32 7.80
N ASP A 236 -9.63 -16.32 6.64
CA ASP A 236 -9.78 -17.50 5.80
C ASP A 236 -8.48 -17.84 5.06
N THR A 237 -8.03 -19.08 5.23
CA THR A 237 -6.83 -19.63 4.61
C THR A 237 -7.04 -20.08 3.17
N GLU A 238 -8.30 -20.26 2.75
CA GLU A 238 -8.66 -20.79 1.42
C GLU A 238 -9.02 -19.68 0.42
N GLY A 239 -8.96 -18.42 0.84
CA GLY A 239 -9.22 -17.27 -0.04
C GLY A 239 -10.64 -17.23 -0.59
N LYS A 240 -11.64 -17.79 0.11
CA LYS A 240 -13.06 -17.63 -0.21
C LYS A 240 -13.47 -16.20 0.13
N LEU A 241 -13.15 -15.28 -0.77
CA LEU A 241 -13.66 -13.91 -0.68
C LEU A 241 -15.19 -13.97 -0.75
N ALA A 242 -15.88 -13.36 0.23
CA ALA A 242 -17.31 -13.20 0.17
C ALA A 242 -17.66 -12.26 -0.99
N VAL A 243 -18.12 -12.83 -2.11
CA VAL A 243 -18.59 -12.04 -3.26
C VAL A 243 -19.90 -11.36 -2.86
N ALA A 244 -19.82 -10.14 -2.34
CA ALA A 244 -20.98 -9.34 -2.03
C ALA A 244 -21.56 -8.75 -3.34
N GLY A 245 -22.50 -9.48 -3.97
CA GLY A 245 -23.49 -8.87 -4.89
C GLY A 245 -23.54 -9.39 -6.34
N GLY A 246 -24.23 -10.52 -6.53
CA GLY A 246 -25.16 -10.88 -7.62
C GLY A 246 -24.98 -10.37 -9.07
N GLY A 247 -24.84 -11.34 -9.98
CA GLY A 247 -25.27 -11.24 -11.38
C GLY A 247 -25.43 -12.63 -11.99
N ALA A 248 -26.66 -13.15 -12.02
CA ALA A 248 -26.99 -14.40 -12.66
C ALA A 248 -26.79 -14.30 -14.18
N SER A 249 -25.88 -15.10 -14.74
CA SER A 249 -26.00 -15.58 -16.11
C SER A 249 -25.49 -17.02 -16.18
N GLY A 250 -26.44 -17.96 -16.23
CA GLY A 250 -26.16 -19.32 -16.64
C GLY A 250 -25.65 -19.33 -18.07
N ALA A 251 -24.37 -19.64 -18.25
CA ALA A 251 -23.78 -20.15 -19.48
C ALA A 251 -22.57 -20.98 -19.07
N ALA A 252 -22.40 -22.13 -19.72
CA ALA A 252 -21.43 -23.19 -19.49
C ALA A 252 -20.17 -22.81 -18.69
N ALA A 253 -19.97 -23.51 -17.57
CA ALA A 253 -18.77 -23.47 -16.75
C ALA A 253 -17.55 -23.97 -17.54
N ASP A 254 -16.70 -23.05 -17.98
CA ASP A 254 -15.29 -23.33 -18.24
C ASP A 254 -14.57 -23.36 -16.89
N GLN A 255 -14.25 -24.57 -16.42
CA GLN A 255 -13.61 -24.81 -15.12
C GLN A 255 -12.19 -24.22 -15.04
N ASP A 256 -11.58 -23.83 -16.16
CA ASP A 256 -10.23 -23.26 -16.21
C ASP A 256 -10.15 -21.75 -15.95
N GLN A 257 -11.29 -21.03 -15.97
CA GLN A 257 -11.32 -19.58 -15.72
C GLN A 257 -11.79 -19.18 -14.31
N GLU A 258 -12.41 -20.07 -13.53
CA GLU A 258 -12.81 -19.77 -12.15
C GLU A 258 -11.62 -19.70 -11.16
N ASP A 259 -10.49 -20.33 -11.48
CA ASP A 259 -9.28 -20.36 -10.64
C ASP A 259 -8.29 -19.23 -10.97
N GLY A 260 -8.50 -18.46 -12.04
CA GLY A 260 -7.56 -17.45 -12.53
C GLY A 260 -7.28 -16.28 -11.58
N HIS A 261 -8.10 -16.09 -10.54
CA HIS A 261 -7.99 -14.96 -9.61
C HIS A 261 -8.03 -15.34 -8.12
N ARG A 262 -8.17 -16.62 -7.74
CA ARG A 262 -8.09 -17.02 -6.32
C ARG A 262 -6.65 -17.09 -5.88
N ARG A 263 -6.18 -16.02 -5.23
CA ARG A 263 -4.90 -16.04 -4.51
C ARG A 263 -5.07 -16.67 -3.14
N TYR A 264 -4.74 -17.95 -3.04
CA TYR A 264 -4.64 -18.65 -1.77
C TYR A 264 -3.45 -18.07 -0.95
N PRO A 265 -3.63 -17.75 0.34
CA PRO A 265 -2.54 -17.39 1.24
C PRO A 265 -1.38 -18.39 1.21
N VAL A 266 -1.67 -19.70 1.18
CA VAL A 266 -0.66 -20.77 1.07
C VAL A 266 0.11 -20.68 -0.24
N ALA A 267 -0.56 -20.50 -1.38
CA ALA A 267 0.12 -20.35 -2.67
C ALA A 267 0.98 -19.08 -2.71
N THR A 268 0.48 -17.98 -2.13
CA THR A 268 1.20 -16.71 -2.00
C THR A 268 2.46 -16.85 -1.14
N ALA A 269 2.38 -17.63 -0.05
CA ALA A 269 3.51 -17.91 0.83
C ALA A 269 4.60 -18.76 0.14
N ILE A 270 4.24 -19.59 -0.84
CA ILE A 270 5.22 -20.36 -1.63
C ILE A 270 5.95 -19.45 -2.64
N GLY A 271 5.29 -18.40 -3.12
CA GLY A 271 5.81 -17.44 -4.11
C GLY A 271 5.22 -17.67 -5.50
N ASP A 272 5.73 -17.00 -6.53
CA ASP A 272 5.31 -17.22 -7.93
C ASP A 272 6.45 -17.68 -8.85
N GLY A 273 7.66 -17.83 -8.32
CA GLY A 273 8.83 -18.29 -9.06
C GLY A 273 9.48 -17.23 -9.97
N TYR A 274 8.82 -16.10 -10.25
CA TYR A 274 9.29 -15.09 -11.22
C TYR A 274 9.58 -13.72 -10.60
N THR A 275 8.67 -13.19 -9.78
CA THR A 275 8.77 -11.81 -9.28
C THR A 275 8.72 -11.69 -7.76
N PHE A 276 8.09 -12.66 -7.08
CA PHE A 276 7.98 -12.69 -5.63
C PHE A 276 8.63 -13.95 -5.06
N ARG A 277 9.74 -13.77 -4.33
CA ARG A 277 10.26 -14.82 -3.43
C ARG A 277 9.26 -14.98 -2.29
N GLY A 278 8.71 -16.17 -2.11
CA GLY A 278 7.71 -16.48 -1.09
C GLY A 278 8.11 -16.14 0.35
N PHE A 279 7.21 -16.45 1.27
CA PHE A 279 7.32 -16.29 2.71
C PHE A 279 7.01 -17.61 3.41
N VAL A 280 7.98 -18.53 3.35
CA VAL A 280 7.85 -19.93 3.84
C VAL A 280 7.52 -19.97 5.34
N GLU A 281 7.98 -18.99 6.10
CA GLU A 281 7.70 -18.86 7.53
C GLU A 281 6.19 -18.72 7.83
N ALA A 282 5.40 -18.17 6.90
CA ALA A 282 3.95 -18.10 7.05
C ALA A 282 3.24 -19.43 6.78
N LEU A 283 3.89 -20.43 6.16
CA LEU A 283 3.23 -21.70 5.86
C LEU A 283 2.80 -22.43 7.13
N ARG A 284 3.65 -22.47 8.16
CA ARG A 284 3.32 -23.14 9.43
C ARG A 284 2.03 -22.58 10.05
N PRO A 285 1.90 -21.28 10.34
CA PRO A 285 0.67 -20.76 10.93
C PRO A 285 -0.54 -20.92 10.00
N LEU A 286 -0.37 -20.80 8.68
CA LEU A 286 -1.46 -21.05 7.72
C LEU A 286 -1.97 -22.50 7.78
N LEU A 287 -1.07 -23.48 7.81
CA LEU A 287 -1.41 -24.91 7.89
C LEU A 287 -2.02 -25.27 9.25
N GLU A 288 -1.49 -24.70 10.33
CA GLU A 288 -2.06 -24.86 11.69
C GLU A 288 -3.47 -24.25 11.78
N ALA A 289 -3.76 -23.21 10.99
CA ALA A 289 -5.08 -22.62 10.84
C ALA A 289 -6.01 -23.37 9.86
N GLY A 290 -5.56 -24.48 9.28
CA GLY A 290 -6.39 -25.36 8.45
C GLY A 290 -6.24 -25.17 6.94
N ALA A 291 -5.20 -24.48 6.47
CA ALA A 291 -4.92 -24.40 5.04
C ALA A 291 -4.64 -25.79 4.42
N ASP A 292 -5.11 -26.03 3.19
CA ASP A 292 -4.90 -27.32 2.51
C ASP A 292 -3.42 -27.54 2.13
N ALA A 293 -2.78 -28.47 2.85
CA ALA A 293 -1.39 -28.85 2.66
C ALA A 293 -1.12 -29.48 1.27
N THR A 294 -2.10 -30.15 0.68
CA THR A 294 -1.97 -30.80 -0.64
C THR A 294 -2.05 -29.77 -1.76
N VAL A 295 -2.96 -28.78 -1.65
CA VAL A 295 -3.01 -27.63 -2.56
C VAL A 295 -1.69 -26.86 -2.52
N GLY A 296 -1.16 -26.63 -1.31
CA GLY A 296 0.16 -26.04 -1.13
C GLY A 296 1.26 -26.90 -1.76
N LEU A 297 1.24 -28.22 -1.54
CA LEU A 297 2.26 -29.14 -2.05
C LEU A 297 2.34 -29.09 -3.58
N ARG A 298 1.19 -29.11 -4.26
CA ARG A 298 1.09 -28.89 -5.71
C ARG A 298 1.78 -27.59 -6.13
N CYS A 299 1.46 -26.47 -5.48
CA CYS A 299 2.07 -25.18 -5.79
C CYS A 299 3.59 -25.15 -5.54
N ALA A 300 4.08 -25.86 -4.51
CA ALA A 300 5.49 -25.97 -4.21
C ALA A 300 6.24 -26.83 -5.24
N VAL A 301 5.60 -27.88 -5.75
CA VAL A 301 6.11 -28.72 -6.85
C VAL A 301 6.21 -27.91 -8.13
N ASP A 302 5.14 -27.22 -8.54
CA ASP A 302 5.09 -26.37 -9.75
C ASP A 302 6.24 -25.34 -9.76
N ARG A 303 6.59 -24.82 -8.58
CA ARG A 303 7.62 -23.77 -8.40
C ARG A 303 8.98 -24.33 -7.99
N ASN A 304 9.11 -25.66 -7.90
CA ASN A 304 10.30 -26.37 -7.45
C ASN A 304 10.85 -25.83 -6.10
N ASN A 305 9.97 -25.47 -5.17
CA ASN A 305 10.30 -24.96 -3.85
C ASN A 305 10.43 -26.12 -2.84
N LEU A 306 11.63 -26.67 -2.71
CA LEU A 306 11.92 -27.84 -1.87
C LEU A 306 11.64 -27.61 -0.38
N ASP A 307 11.93 -26.42 0.14
CA ASP A 307 11.74 -26.12 1.56
C ASP A 307 10.25 -26.08 1.92
N ALA A 308 9.44 -25.43 1.08
CA ALA A 308 8.00 -25.45 1.22
C ALA A 308 7.45 -26.88 1.09
N ALA A 309 7.86 -27.63 0.06
CA ALA A 309 7.38 -28.99 -0.18
C ALA A 309 7.66 -29.93 1.01
N ARG A 310 8.85 -29.84 1.63
CA ARG A 310 9.17 -30.61 2.85
C ARG A 310 8.22 -30.30 3.99
N LEU A 311 7.98 -29.02 4.24
CA LEU A 311 7.07 -28.59 5.31
C LEU A 311 5.63 -29.06 5.03
N LEU A 312 5.16 -28.93 3.79
CA LEU A 312 3.80 -29.32 3.39
C LEU A 312 3.58 -30.84 3.52
N LEU A 313 4.59 -31.65 3.19
CA LEU A 313 4.57 -33.09 3.43
C LEU A 313 4.54 -33.44 4.92
N ASP A 314 5.29 -32.72 5.76
CA ASP A 314 5.27 -32.91 7.22
C ASP A 314 3.91 -32.54 7.84
N PHE A 315 3.12 -31.70 7.16
CA PHE A 315 1.73 -31.35 7.51
C PHE A 315 0.67 -32.21 6.80
N GLY A 316 1.08 -33.31 6.15
CA GLY A 316 0.16 -34.30 5.59
C GLY A 316 -0.33 -34.00 4.17
N GLY A 317 0.35 -33.14 3.41
CA GLY A 317 0.08 -32.98 1.98
C GLY A 317 0.29 -34.31 1.23
N ASP A 318 -0.64 -34.66 0.35
CA ASP A 318 -0.65 -35.97 -0.34
C ASP A 318 0.22 -35.95 -1.62
N PRO A 319 1.39 -36.63 -1.63
CA PRO A 319 2.25 -36.67 -2.80
C PRO A 319 1.66 -37.50 -3.96
N LYS A 320 0.77 -38.47 -3.68
CA LYS A 320 0.15 -39.32 -4.72
C LYS A 320 -0.86 -38.51 -5.51
N LEU A 321 -1.72 -37.77 -4.81
CA LEU A 321 -2.69 -36.90 -5.45
C LEU A 321 -2.00 -35.84 -6.33
N VAL A 322 -0.90 -35.24 -5.86
CA VAL A 322 -0.14 -34.26 -6.67
C VAL A 322 0.41 -34.90 -7.95
N LYS A 323 0.96 -36.13 -7.88
CA LYS A 323 1.46 -36.85 -9.07
C LYS A 323 0.34 -37.22 -10.06
N GLU A 324 -0.81 -37.65 -9.55
CA GLU A 324 -1.99 -37.96 -10.38
C GLU A 324 -2.49 -36.72 -11.13
N MET A 325 -2.57 -35.58 -10.43
CA MET A 325 -2.96 -34.31 -11.03
C MET A 325 -1.97 -33.83 -12.09
N ASP A 326 -0.66 -33.99 -11.86
CA ASP A 326 0.37 -33.65 -12.84
C ASP A 326 0.30 -34.57 -14.07
N ALA A 327 0.08 -35.88 -13.88
CA ALA A 327 -0.07 -36.83 -14.99
C ALA A 327 -1.29 -36.48 -15.86
N GLN A 328 -2.42 -36.16 -15.24
CA GLN A 328 -3.64 -35.76 -15.95
C GLN A 328 -3.43 -34.47 -16.77
N ARG A 329 -2.74 -33.47 -16.22
CA ARG A 329 -2.40 -32.23 -16.94
C ARG A 329 -1.49 -32.46 -18.15
N VAL A 330 -0.54 -33.39 -18.06
CA VAL A 330 0.34 -33.77 -19.19
C VAL A 330 -0.47 -34.43 -20.30
N GLU A 331 -1.42 -35.30 -19.96
CA GLU A 331 -2.33 -35.93 -20.92
C GLU A 331 -3.22 -34.91 -21.64
N GLU A 332 -3.75 -33.92 -20.91
CA GLU A 332 -4.64 -32.88 -21.44
C GLU A 332 -3.91 -31.85 -22.30
N SER A 333 -2.69 -31.47 -21.93
CA SER A 333 -1.89 -30.48 -22.67
C SER A 333 -1.21 -31.03 -23.92
N GLY A 334 -1.04 -32.35 -24.02
CA GLY A 334 -0.40 -33.02 -25.15
C GLY A 334 1.10 -32.70 -25.32
N ASP A 335 1.69 -31.98 -24.36
CA ASP A 335 3.09 -31.64 -24.32
C ASP A 335 3.78 -32.47 -23.22
N PRO A 336 4.43 -33.59 -23.57
CA PRO A 336 5.12 -34.44 -22.60
C PRO A 336 6.29 -33.73 -21.90
N ASP A 337 6.75 -32.59 -22.43
CA ASP A 337 7.81 -31.75 -21.88
C ASP A 337 7.29 -30.43 -21.28
N GLY A 338 5.96 -30.20 -21.31
CA GLY A 338 5.32 -28.89 -21.16
C GLY A 338 5.53 -28.18 -19.82
N TYR A 339 5.89 -28.91 -18.77
CA TYR A 339 6.47 -28.36 -17.55
C TYR A 339 7.50 -29.34 -16.96
N ALA A 340 8.67 -29.43 -17.60
CA ALA A 340 9.86 -30.08 -17.05
C ALA A 340 10.48 -29.32 -15.84
N GLY A 341 9.66 -28.85 -14.90
CA GLY A 341 10.06 -28.01 -13.77
C GLY A 341 10.40 -28.79 -12.49
N MET A 342 9.97 -30.04 -12.37
CA MET A 342 10.25 -30.86 -11.18
C MET A 342 11.71 -31.30 -11.19
N SER A 343 12.52 -30.76 -10.28
CA SER A 343 13.90 -31.21 -10.14
C SER A 343 13.96 -32.67 -9.68
N ARG A 344 15.06 -33.35 -10.02
CA ARG A 344 15.33 -34.72 -9.54
C ARG A 344 15.25 -34.83 -8.01
N GLU A 345 15.65 -33.78 -7.31
CA GLU A 345 15.57 -33.69 -5.84
C GLU A 345 14.11 -33.65 -5.35
N MET A 346 13.25 -32.91 -6.05
CA MET A 346 11.81 -32.86 -5.75
C MET A 346 11.15 -34.22 -6.02
N SER A 347 11.45 -34.88 -7.15
CA SER A 347 10.92 -36.22 -7.44
C SER A 347 11.32 -37.24 -6.37
N GLN A 348 12.60 -37.24 -5.97
CA GLN A 348 13.10 -38.10 -4.89
C GLN A 348 12.46 -37.79 -3.53
N LEU A 349 12.12 -36.52 -3.26
CA LEU A 349 11.44 -36.13 -2.03
C LEU A 349 10.03 -36.73 -1.98
N LEU A 350 9.27 -36.63 -3.08
CA LEU A 350 7.91 -37.16 -3.16
C LEU A 350 7.90 -38.70 -3.05
N GLU A 351 8.80 -39.40 -3.74
CA GLU A 351 8.93 -40.87 -3.67
C GLU A 351 9.24 -41.40 -2.26
N LYS A 352 9.99 -40.65 -1.45
CA LYS A 352 10.35 -41.07 -0.08
C LYS A 352 9.21 -40.93 0.93
N ARG A 353 8.14 -40.21 0.58
CA ARG A 353 7.04 -39.84 1.48
C ARG A 353 5.69 -40.43 1.03
N GLU A 354 5.69 -41.33 0.04
CA GLU A 354 4.57 -42.19 -0.38
C GLU A 354 4.34 -43.39 0.55
#